data_AF-I0B8M3-F1
#
_entry.id   AF-I0B8M3-F1
#
_cell.length_a   1.000
_cell.length_b   1.000
_cell.length_c   1.000
_cell.angle_alpha   90.00
_cell.angle_beta   90.00
_cell.angle_gamma   90.00
#
_symmetry.space_group_name_H-M   'P 1'
#
loop_
_entity.id
_entity.type
_entity.pdbx_description
1 polymer ?
#
loop_
_entity_poly.entity_id
_entity_poly.type
_entity_poly.pdbx_seq_one_letter_code
_entity_poly.pdbx_strand_id
1 'polypeptide(L)'
;LARHVFAEIKRGSKSRKMQPFNSSGAHSGGEKNETRMRRRPIYPDNEKLSGLPHSTTGSLSSIITTSIASSEPDPGAVSGGGGGGGGGIGGAGGGGGGGGNGGIGSGALVAADASSIAGINGSSEEKLALNRPGIKQEKWTTILLQVSIPFFLAGIGTIGAGIVLGRVEKWYVFKNVSELFILVPALLGLKGNLDMCLASRLSTQVNLGNMTSRQGVIRMIVGNIALVQVQATVASFLVAMFAVSVGAAMTGDFYFENMMLLTASAMFTATSSCFVLDFVLVAVILFSQKYRLNPDNLATPLAASIGDVVSISLLSFIASLLYDHIKTHLWITFIVVTCYLVLLPMWVMIVLRNEYTRPVLKSGWVPVLSALCISGLGGLVLDAAVEVFNGFVVFQPIINGIGGNLVSVQASKISTMLHQSSIIGIIPPHTQIFEWPWRALFKGVPYAKTARILIAMSIPGNVLFIFAADYINYSTSTVTWVFVLSYLTASLVQVMLLLYIAHIIVHAMWKWKIDPDNSAIPYLTALGDLLGSSLLAVAWLFTMSVGMQYGSGMETLNAPN
;
A
#
# COMPACT_ATOMS: atom_id res chain seq x y z
N LEU A 1 -23.79 30.36 -14.75
CA LEU A 1 -23.83 29.26 -15.74
C LEU A 1 -23.82 27.86 -15.09
N ALA A 2 -22.93 27.57 -14.12
CA ALA A 2 -22.82 26.24 -13.48
C ALA A 2 -24.04 25.76 -12.65
N ARG A 3 -24.92 26.66 -12.19
CA ARG A 3 -26.16 26.27 -11.47
C ARG A 3 -27.32 25.85 -12.38
N HIS A 4 -27.30 26.23 -13.66
CA HIS A 4 -28.35 25.89 -14.61
C HIS A 4 -28.19 24.45 -15.14
N VAL A 5 -26.94 24.01 -15.35
CA VAL A 5 -26.61 22.65 -15.82
C VAL A 5 -27.03 21.57 -14.81
N PHE A 6 -26.94 21.84 -13.50
CA PHE A 6 -27.38 20.89 -12.46
C PHE A 6 -28.91 20.77 -12.32
N ALA A 7 -29.68 21.74 -12.82
CA ALA A 7 -31.14 21.71 -12.76
C ALA A 7 -31.76 20.90 -13.92
N GLU A 8 -31.10 20.86 -15.09
CA GLU A 8 -31.54 20.09 -16.27
C GLU A 8 -31.44 18.57 -16.03
N ILE A 9 -30.37 18.11 -15.36
CA ILE A 9 -30.11 16.68 -15.09
C ILE A 9 -31.14 16.07 -14.13
N LYS A 10 -31.72 16.87 -13.23
CA LYS A 10 -32.72 16.39 -12.25
C LYS A 10 -34.13 16.26 -12.84
N ARG A 11 -34.42 16.85 -14.02
CA ARG A 11 -35.72 16.75 -14.70
C ARG A 11 -35.80 15.57 -15.68
N GLY A 12 -34.67 15.06 -16.17
CA GLY A 12 -34.62 13.95 -17.13
C GLY A 12 -34.87 12.54 -16.56
N SER A 13 -34.85 12.36 -15.23
CA SER A 13 -34.86 11.03 -14.59
C SER A 13 -36.25 10.59 -14.06
N LYS A 14 -37.34 11.32 -14.36
CA LYS A 14 -38.68 11.01 -13.82
C LYS A 14 -39.70 10.44 -14.81
N SER A 15 -39.29 10.02 -16.01
CA SER A 15 -40.22 9.42 -16.98
C SER A 15 -39.68 8.13 -17.59
N ARG A 16 -39.92 7.01 -16.90
CA ARG A 16 -40.16 5.67 -17.47
C ARG A 16 -40.57 4.72 -16.34
N LYS A 17 -41.88 4.63 -16.10
CA LYS A 17 -42.52 3.61 -15.26
C LYS A 17 -42.65 2.29 -16.04
N MET A 18 -42.43 1.18 -15.34
CA MET A 18 -42.68 -0.21 -15.71
C MET A 18 -44.12 -0.47 -16.20
N GLN A 19 -44.27 -1.46 -17.08
CA GLN A 19 -45.43 -2.35 -17.18
C GLN A 19 -44.96 -3.81 -17.14
N PRO A 20 -45.61 -4.73 -16.40
CA PRO A 20 -45.36 -6.16 -16.46
C PRO A 20 -46.34 -6.86 -17.42
N PHE A 21 -45.84 -7.80 -18.22
CA PHE A 21 -46.66 -8.67 -19.07
C PHE A 21 -47.00 -9.96 -18.30
N ASN A 22 -48.29 -10.26 -18.25
CA ASN A 22 -48.89 -11.45 -17.68
C ASN A 22 -49.05 -12.51 -18.79
N SER A 23 -48.80 -13.79 -18.51
CA SER A 23 -49.46 -14.87 -19.25
C SER A 23 -49.59 -16.12 -18.37
N SER A 24 -50.81 -16.65 -18.34
CA SER A 24 -51.23 -17.90 -17.70
C SER A 24 -51.86 -18.82 -18.75
N GLY A 25 -51.80 -20.13 -18.51
CA GLY A 25 -52.55 -21.19 -19.23
C GLY A 25 -51.64 -22.39 -19.54
N ALA A 26 -51.58 -23.46 -18.74
CA ALA A 26 -52.57 -24.51 -18.40
C ALA A 26 -52.59 -25.71 -19.38
N HIS A 27 -52.17 -26.90 -18.89
CA HIS A 27 -52.65 -28.27 -19.21
C HIS A 27 -51.89 -29.25 -18.25
N SER A 28 -52.53 -29.87 -17.25
CA SER A 28 -53.21 -31.19 -17.22
C SER A 28 -52.40 -32.30 -17.90
N GLY A 29 -52.09 -33.47 -17.35
CA GLY A 29 -52.43 -34.21 -16.12
C GLY A 29 -51.84 -35.63 -16.28
N GLY A 30 -51.65 -36.41 -15.20
CA GLY A 30 -51.24 -37.82 -15.32
C GLY A 30 -50.59 -38.41 -14.07
N GLU A 31 -51.18 -39.48 -13.57
CA GLU A 31 -51.03 -40.10 -12.25
C GLU A 31 -50.23 -41.42 -12.32
N LYS A 32 -49.74 -41.90 -11.15
CA LYS A 32 -49.31 -43.29 -10.80
C LYS A 32 -47.91 -43.73 -11.30
N ASN A 33 -47.07 -44.48 -10.58
CA ASN A 33 -47.31 -45.53 -9.58
C ASN A 33 -46.08 -45.79 -8.68
N GLU A 34 -46.32 -46.32 -7.48
CA GLU A 34 -45.35 -46.80 -6.49
C GLU A 34 -44.47 -47.97 -6.98
N THR A 35 -43.26 -48.12 -6.45
CA THR A 35 -42.82 -49.39 -5.84
C THR A 35 -41.74 -49.18 -4.78
N ARG A 36 -41.98 -49.79 -3.61
CA ARG A 36 -41.20 -49.77 -2.37
C ARG A 36 -40.76 -51.21 -2.08
N MET A 37 -39.49 -51.46 -1.74
CA MET A 37 -38.98 -52.56 -0.88
C MET A 37 -37.43 -52.54 -0.90
N ARG A 38 -36.64 -52.83 0.14
CA ARG A 38 -36.78 -53.01 1.60
C ARG A 38 -35.35 -53.22 2.18
N ARG A 39 -35.03 -52.50 3.27
CA ARG A 39 -34.33 -52.93 4.53
C ARG A 39 -32.85 -53.38 4.47
N ARG A 40 -31.86 -52.69 5.12
CA ARG A 40 -31.55 -52.42 6.57
C ARG A 40 -30.56 -53.47 7.15
N PRO A 41 -29.86 -53.25 8.30
CA PRO A 41 -29.42 -52.05 9.06
C PRO A 41 -27.90 -52.12 9.45
N ILE A 42 -27.21 -51.21 10.16
CA ILE A 42 -27.27 -50.86 11.62
C ILE A 42 -26.47 -49.56 11.89
N TYR A 43 -27.06 -48.74 12.77
CA TYR A 43 -26.73 -47.41 13.36
C TYR A 43 -25.69 -47.52 14.53
N PRO A 44 -25.34 -46.49 15.37
CA PRO A 44 -26.09 -45.25 15.70
C PRO A 44 -25.29 -43.91 15.85
N ASP A 45 -25.90 -42.76 15.53
CA ASP A 45 -26.55 -41.71 16.41
C ASP A 45 -25.54 -40.59 16.83
N ASN A 46 -25.86 -39.29 17.02
CA ASN A 46 -27.09 -38.49 17.06
C ASN A 46 -26.67 -36.99 16.97
N GLU A 47 -27.32 -36.16 16.15
CA GLU A 47 -28.34 -35.14 16.52
C GLU A 47 -27.82 -33.84 17.20
N LYS A 48 -27.96 -32.68 16.55
CA LYS A 48 -29.00 -31.61 16.73
C LYS A 48 -28.44 -30.46 17.62
N LEU A 49 -28.81 -29.18 17.52
CA LEU A 49 -29.79 -28.43 16.75
C LEU A 49 -29.38 -26.92 16.75
N SER A 50 -29.96 -26.20 15.79
CA SER A 50 -30.12 -24.77 15.57
C SER A 50 -30.34 -23.81 16.76
N GLY A 51 -30.01 -22.52 16.55
CA GLY A 51 -30.67 -21.39 17.21
C GLY A 51 -30.06 -20.01 16.90
N LEU A 52 -30.57 -19.32 15.88
CA LEU A 52 -30.39 -17.87 15.67
C LEU A 52 -31.53 -17.11 16.37
N PRO A 53 -31.31 -15.83 16.72
CA PRO A 53 -32.36 -14.84 16.45
C PRO A 53 -31.82 -13.53 15.82
N HIS A 54 -32.68 -12.92 15.00
CA HIS A 54 -32.65 -11.51 14.61
C HIS A 54 -33.35 -10.64 15.67
N SER A 55 -32.90 -9.39 15.91
CA SER A 55 -33.70 -8.15 15.77
C SER A 55 -33.16 -6.92 16.56
N THR A 56 -33.19 -5.76 15.86
CA THR A 56 -33.52 -4.36 16.29
C THR A 56 -32.70 -3.51 17.27
N THR A 57 -32.19 -2.37 16.72
CA THR A 57 -32.28 -0.94 17.15
C THR A 57 -32.27 -0.55 18.64
N GLY A 58 -31.39 0.41 19.01
CA GLY A 58 -31.71 1.44 20.02
C GLY A 58 -30.60 1.89 21.00
N SER A 59 -30.16 3.14 20.83
CA SER A 59 -29.85 4.17 21.86
C SER A 59 -28.66 4.06 22.85
N LEU A 60 -27.75 5.03 22.68
CA LEU A 60 -27.10 5.96 23.64
C LEU A 60 -26.79 5.58 25.11
N SER A 61 -25.59 6.02 25.48
CA SER A 61 -25.13 6.57 26.77
C SER A 61 -24.91 5.65 27.98
N SER A 62 -23.64 5.49 28.36
CA SER A 62 -23.23 5.57 29.77
C SER A 62 -21.82 6.15 29.87
N ILE A 63 -21.77 7.42 30.26
CA ILE A 63 -20.61 8.12 30.79
C ILE A 63 -20.25 7.46 32.13
N ILE A 64 -19.01 7.01 32.30
CA ILE A 64 -18.37 6.91 33.62
C ILE A 64 -17.00 7.57 33.53
N THR A 65 -16.98 8.78 34.07
CA THR A 65 -15.79 9.53 34.46
C THR A 65 -15.20 8.86 35.70
N THR A 66 -13.91 8.52 35.66
CA THR A 66 -13.11 8.44 36.89
C THR A 66 -11.72 8.98 36.63
N SER A 67 -11.52 10.18 37.16
CA SER A 67 -10.22 10.79 37.39
C SER A 67 -9.42 9.91 38.36
N ILE A 68 -8.18 9.56 38.05
CA ILE A 68 -7.12 9.45 39.07
C ILE A 68 -5.84 10.07 38.50
N ALA A 69 -5.28 10.92 39.35
CA ALA A 69 -4.25 11.89 39.10
C ALA A 69 -2.86 11.29 38.92
N SER A 70 -2.06 12.11 38.25
CA SER A 70 -0.61 12.05 38.08
C SER A 70 0.16 11.79 39.38
N SER A 71 1.18 10.95 39.28
CA SER A 71 2.37 11.02 40.12
C SER A 71 3.59 10.61 39.28
N GLU A 72 4.21 11.60 38.64
CA GLU A 72 5.61 11.54 38.21
C GLU A 72 6.51 11.70 39.45
N PRO A 73 7.63 10.96 39.56
CA PRO A 73 8.75 11.38 40.37
C PRO A 73 9.88 11.92 39.48
N ASP A 74 10.36 13.10 39.83
CA ASP A 74 11.58 13.74 39.33
C ASP A 74 12.30 14.34 40.56
N PRO A 75 13.60 14.68 40.52
CA PRO A 75 14.77 13.84 40.29
C PRO A 75 15.72 13.86 41.52
N GLY A 76 16.37 12.75 41.84
CA GLY A 76 17.36 12.68 42.91
C GLY A 76 18.75 13.10 42.45
N ALA A 77 19.34 14.11 43.09
CA ALA A 77 20.72 14.54 42.87
C ALA A 77 21.53 14.44 44.18
N VAL A 78 22.77 13.92 44.04
CA VAL A 78 23.95 14.10 44.93
C VAL A 78 23.87 13.36 46.28
N SER A 79 24.83 12.64 46.84
CA SER A 79 26.25 12.23 46.67
C SER A 79 26.42 11.05 47.66
N GLY A 80 27.46 10.22 47.73
CA GLY A 80 28.77 10.12 47.10
C GLY A 80 29.52 8.93 47.73
N GLY A 81 30.68 8.58 47.15
CA GLY A 81 31.71 7.69 47.72
C GLY A 81 31.34 6.20 47.68
N GLY A 82 31.88 5.39 46.77
CA GLY A 82 33.25 4.86 46.81
C GLY A 82 33.25 3.58 47.65
N GLY A 83 33.72 2.40 47.26
CA GLY A 83 34.58 1.93 46.19
C GLY A 83 35.12 0.56 46.69
N GLY A 84 35.51 -0.33 45.78
CA GLY A 84 36.34 -1.50 46.11
C GLY A 84 35.59 -2.83 46.26
N GLY A 85 35.74 -3.69 45.26
CA GLY A 85 35.54 -5.12 45.38
C GLY A 85 36.85 -5.86 45.66
N GLY A 86 36.72 -7.08 46.19
CA GLY A 86 37.66 -8.18 45.99
C GLY A 86 38.49 -8.63 47.21
N GLY A 87 38.36 -9.92 47.57
CA GLY A 87 39.49 -10.73 48.08
C GLY A 87 39.24 -11.61 49.32
N GLY A 88 39.65 -12.90 49.21
CA GLY A 88 39.95 -13.86 50.30
C GLY A 88 38.77 -14.80 50.67
N ILE A 89 38.76 -16.12 50.45
CA ILE A 89 39.64 -17.27 50.80
C ILE A 89 39.76 -17.55 52.32
N GLY A 90 39.40 -18.78 52.70
CA GLY A 90 39.64 -19.43 54.01
C GLY A 90 38.33 -19.67 54.79
N GLY A 91 38.00 -20.81 55.38
CA GLY A 91 38.72 -22.03 55.72
C GLY A 91 37.75 -23.00 56.43
N ALA A 92 38.24 -24.19 56.74
CA ALA A 92 37.51 -25.42 57.06
C ALA A 92 36.90 -25.56 58.48
N GLY A 93 36.11 -26.64 58.65
CA GLY A 93 35.71 -27.27 59.92
C GLY A 93 34.21 -27.12 60.21
N GLY A 94 33.41 -28.13 60.60
CA GLY A 94 33.62 -29.52 61.00
C GLY A 94 32.43 -29.93 61.88
N GLY A 95 31.92 -31.15 61.72
CA GLY A 95 31.27 -31.94 62.79
C GLY A 95 29.80 -31.67 63.18
N GLY A 96 28.96 -32.72 63.01
CA GLY A 96 28.23 -33.30 64.14
C GLY A 96 26.77 -32.87 64.42
N GLY A 97 25.83 -33.73 64.03
CA GLY A 97 24.87 -34.37 64.95
C GLY A 97 23.71 -33.58 65.58
N GLY A 98 22.48 -34.00 65.22
CA GLY A 98 21.45 -34.36 66.21
C GLY A 98 20.37 -33.33 66.58
N GLY A 99 19.13 -33.64 66.17
CA GLY A 99 17.96 -33.61 67.06
C GLY A 99 17.17 -32.31 67.23
N GLY A 100 15.86 -32.41 66.99
CA GLY A 100 14.85 -31.83 67.90
C GLY A 100 14.28 -30.45 67.60
N ASN A 101 13.24 -30.43 66.77
CA ASN A 101 11.96 -29.72 66.94
C ASN A 101 11.93 -28.33 67.62
N GLY A 102 11.49 -27.30 66.87
CA GLY A 102 10.96 -26.06 67.45
C GLY A 102 10.81 -24.91 66.46
N GLY A 103 9.61 -24.74 65.90
CA GLY A 103 9.02 -23.40 65.71
C GLY A 103 9.32 -22.61 64.42
N ILE A 104 8.23 -22.36 63.68
CA ILE A 104 7.89 -21.12 62.97
C ILE A 104 8.68 -20.84 61.66
N GLY A 105 8.03 -21.11 60.52
CA GLY A 105 8.41 -20.51 59.24
C GLY A 105 8.05 -21.36 58.02
N SER A 106 6.87 -21.17 57.45
CA SER A 106 6.60 -21.53 56.05
C SER A 106 5.46 -20.65 55.54
N GLY A 107 5.80 -19.43 55.13
CA GLY A 107 4.98 -18.64 54.24
C GLY A 107 5.06 -19.26 52.85
N ALA A 108 4.07 -20.09 52.50
CA ALA A 108 3.80 -20.46 51.13
C ALA A 108 3.41 -19.19 50.37
N LEU A 109 4.31 -18.67 49.55
CA LEU A 109 3.99 -17.70 48.50
C LEU A 109 3.10 -18.42 47.47
N VAL A 110 1.80 -18.42 47.75
CA VAL A 110 0.77 -18.67 46.74
C VAL A 110 0.97 -17.60 45.68
N ALA A 111 1.47 -18.00 44.52
CA ALA A 111 1.39 -17.22 43.30
C ALA A 111 -0.11 -16.99 43.03
N ALA A 112 -0.59 -15.81 43.42
CA ALA A 112 -1.93 -15.37 43.10
C ALA A 112 -2.00 -15.21 41.58
N ASP A 113 -2.62 -16.20 40.95
CA ASP A 113 -3.02 -16.22 39.57
C ASP A 113 -3.85 -14.95 39.29
N ALA A 114 -3.32 -14.05 38.46
CA ALA A 114 -3.97 -12.82 38.03
C ALA A 114 -5.10 -13.09 37.02
N SER A 115 -5.78 -14.23 37.14
CA SER A 115 -6.84 -14.68 36.24
C SER A 115 -8.25 -14.38 36.76
N SER A 116 -8.39 -13.83 37.97
CA SER A 116 -9.69 -13.69 38.64
C SER A 116 -10.30 -12.28 38.70
N ILE A 117 -9.70 -11.26 38.07
CA ILE A 117 -10.27 -9.90 38.04
C ILE A 117 -10.39 -9.38 36.59
N ALA A 118 -11.28 -10.00 35.81
CA ALA A 118 -12.04 -9.36 34.73
C ALA A 118 -12.94 -10.43 34.09
N GLY A 119 -14.25 -10.35 34.36
CA GLY A 119 -15.25 -11.20 33.72
C GLY A 119 -15.44 -10.82 32.24
N ILE A 120 -14.55 -11.28 31.37
CA ILE A 120 -14.71 -11.27 29.92
C ILE A 120 -14.69 -12.72 29.46
N ASN A 121 -15.81 -13.18 28.89
CA ASN A 121 -15.95 -14.50 28.27
C ASN A 121 -15.21 -14.54 26.92
N GLY A 122 -13.88 -14.50 26.98
CA GLY A 122 -13.01 -14.76 25.83
C GLY A 122 -12.61 -16.24 25.77
N SER A 123 -12.53 -16.79 24.57
CA SER A 123 -12.06 -18.16 24.34
C SER A 123 -10.63 -18.36 24.86
N SER A 124 -10.21 -19.59 25.18
CA SER A 124 -8.85 -19.88 25.69
C SER A 124 -7.72 -19.40 24.75
N GLU A 125 -8.00 -19.21 23.46
CA GLU A 125 -7.10 -18.60 22.49
C GLU A 125 -6.89 -17.09 22.70
N GLU A 126 -7.92 -16.38 23.18
CA GLU A 126 -7.90 -14.95 23.46
C GLU A 126 -7.08 -14.64 24.74
N LYS A 127 -7.16 -15.53 25.73
CA LYS A 127 -6.29 -15.49 26.92
C LYS A 127 -4.83 -15.80 26.60
N LEU A 128 -4.57 -16.67 25.61
CA LEU A 128 -3.22 -16.95 25.12
C LEU A 128 -2.63 -15.79 24.31
N ALA A 129 -3.46 -15.07 23.55
CA ALA A 129 -3.04 -13.92 22.75
C ALA A 129 -2.52 -12.74 23.62
N LEU A 130 -3.08 -12.56 24.82
CA LEU A 130 -2.63 -11.55 25.78
C LEU A 130 -1.26 -11.86 26.43
N ASN A 131 -0.73 -13.07 26.25
CA ASN A 131 0.47 -13.56 26.95
C ASN A 131 1.70 -13.70 26.03
N ARG A 132 1.68 -13.12 24.82
CA ARG A 132 2.87 -13.09 23.95
C ARG A 132 3.91 -12.08 24.47
N PRO A 133 5.21 -12.42 24.43
CA PRO A 133 6.28 -11.59 24.98
C PRO A 133 6.28 -10.19 24.37
N GLY A 134 6.54 -9.19 25.22
CA GLY A 134 6.51 -7.77 24.88
C GLY A 134 7.34 -7.45 23.63
N ILE A 135 6.72 -6.67 22.73
CA ILE A 135 7.30 -6.18 21.49
C ILE A 135 8.64 -5.50 21.81
N LYS A 136 9.75 -6.09 21.34
CA LYS A 136 11.07 -5.44 21.43
C LYS A 136 11.04 -4.17 20.58
N GLN A 137 11.00 -3.01 21.23
CA GLN A 137 11.11 -1.73 20.55
C GLN A 137 12.52 -1.59 19.97
N GLU A 138 12.63 -1.53 18.64
CA GLU A 138 13.90 -1.24 17.98
C GLU A 138 14.41 0.15 18.39
N LYS A 139 15.74 0.29 18.49
CA LYS A 139 16.36 1.58 18.81
C LYS A 139 16.05 2.58 17.69
N TRP A 140 15.78 3.83 18.07
CA TRP A 140 15.48 4.93 17.15
C TRP A 140 16.55 5.10 16.06
N THR A 141 17.82 4.95 16.42
CA THR A 141 18.96 5.01 15.48
C THR A 141 18.96 3.88 14.46
N THR A 142 18.57 2.67 14.86
CA THR A 142 18.44 1.52 13.96
C THR A 142 17.30 1.73 12.97
N ILE A 143 16.14 2.18 13.46
CA ILE A 143 14.99 2.49 12.60
C ILE A 143 15.35 3.60 11.59
N LEU A 144 16.02 4.67 12.07
CA LEU A 144 16.44 5.77 11.22
C LEU A 144 17.38 5.29 10.11
N LEU A 145 18.45 4.56 10.45
CA LEU A 145 19.42 4.08 9.47
C LEU A 145 18.78 3.11 8.46
N GLN A 146 17.95 2.19 8.96
CA GLN A 146 17.30 1.16 8.17
C GLN A 146 16.30 1.73 7.15
N VAL A 147 15.60 2.82 7.50
CA VAL A 147 14.64 3.46 6.60
C VAL A 147 15.31 4.52 5.71
N SER A 148 16.42 5.11 6.16
CA SER A 148 17.02 6.23 5.44
C SER A 148 17.63 5.85 4.10
N ILE A 149 18.40 4.75 4.06
CA ILE A 149 19.04 4.28 2.82
C ILE A 149 17.99 3.93 1.75
N PRO A 150 16.98 3.10 2.06
CA PRO A 150 15.80 2.89 1.23
C PRO A 150 15.17 4.15 0.65
N PHE A 151 14.92 5.12 1.53
CA PHE A 151 14.23 6.35 1.18
C PHE A 151 15.02 7.17 0.16
N PHE A 152 16.32 7.35 0.37
CA PHE A 152 17.16 8.09 -0.58
C PHE A 152 17.33 7.35 -1.91
N LEU A 153 17.46 6.01 -1.87
CA LEU A 153 17.56 5.21 -3.09
C LEU A 153 16.28 5.28 -3.93
N ALA A 154 15.10 5.19 -3.28
CA ALA A 154 13.81 5.38 -3.92
C ALA A 154 13.68 6.81 -4.48
N GLY A 155 14.08 7.83 -3.73
CA GLY A 155 14.06 9.22 -4.16
C GLY A 155 14.90 9.49 -5.41
N ILE A 156 16.08 8.87 -5.54
CA ILE A 156 16.90 8.98 -6.75
C ILE A 156 16.16 8.44 -7.98
N GLY A 157 15.45 7.31 -7.83
CA GLY A 157 14.72 6.72 -8.94
C GLY A 157 13.47 7.50 -9.31
N THR A 158 12.75 8.06 -8.34
CA THR A 158 11.57 8.91 -8.62
C THR A 158 11.97 10.25 -9.25
N ILE A 159 13.13 10.81 -8.87
CA ILE A 159 13.75 11.94 -9.59
C ILE A 159 14.07 11.54 -11.03
N GLY A 160 14.71 10.39 -11.23
CA GLY A 160 15.00 9.86 -12.56
C GLY A 160 13.73 9.71 -13.40
N ALA A 161 12.66 9.18 -12.83
CA ALA A 161 11.37 9.01 -13.47
C ALA A 161 10.74 10.36 -13.84
N GLY A 162 10.78 11.34 -12.93
CA GLY A 162 10.34 12.71 -13.18
C GLY A 162 11.11 13.39 -14.32
N ILE A 163 12.43 13.22 -14.37
CA ILE A 163 13.25 13.78 -15.45
C ILE A 163 12.94 13.11 -16.78
N VAL A 164 12.78 11.78 -16.81
CA VAL A 164 12.35 11.07 -18.03
C VAL A 164 10.99 11.60 -18.46
N LEU A 165 10.04 11.74 -17.53
CA LEU A 165 8.70 12.26 -17.81
C LEU A 165 8.75 13.69 -18.38
N GLY A 166 9.59 14.57 -17.82
CA GLY A 166 9.80 15.94 -18.34
C GLY A 166 10.48 16.01 -19.72
N ARG A 167 11.18 14.96 -20.14
CA ARG A 167 11.72 14.87 -21.50
C ARG A 167 10.67 14.35 -22.48
N VAL A 168 9.93 13.32 -22.10
CA VAL A 168 8.92 12.68 -22.96
C VAL A 168 7.66 13.51 -23.09
N GLU A 169 7.34 14.37 -22.12
CA GLU A 169 6.27 15.39 -22.21
C GLU A 169 6.40 16.24 -23.49
N LYS A 170 7.64 16.52 -23.92
CA LYS A 170 7.93 17.34 -25.10
C LYS A 170 7.80 16.57 -26.42
N TRP A 171 7.69 15.24 -26.37
CA TRP A 171 7.59 14.40 -27.57
C TRP A 171 6.24 14.57 -28.26
N TYR A 172 6.24 14.38 -29.59
CA TYR A 172 5.06 14.61 -30.42
C TYR A 172 3.85 13.75 -29.99
N VAL A 173 4.09 12.50 -29.61
CA VAL A 173 3.03 11.58 -29.15
C VAL A 173 2.33 12.05 -27.87
N PHE A 174 3.07 12.60 -26.89
CA PHE A 174 2.48 13.10 -25.63
C PHE A 174 1.71 14.40 -25.81
N LYS A 175 2.08 15.22 -26.81
CA LYS A 175 1.33 16.44 -27.16
C LYS A 175 0.03 16.15 -27.92
N ASN A 176 0.01 15.09 -28.71
CA ASN A 176 -1.14 14.74 -29.54
C ASN A 176 -2.10 13.75 -28.86
N VAL A 177 -1.63 13.00 -27.86
CA VAL A 177 -2.41 11.99 -27.13
C VAL A 177 -2.22 12.26 -25.63
N SER A 178 -2.95 13.25 -25.11
CA SER A 178 -2.83 13.69 -23.71
C SER A 178 -3.30 12.61 -22.73
N GLU A 179 -4.09 11.64 -23.17
CA GLU A 179 -4.52 10.47 -22.39
C GLU A 179 -3.33 9.64 -21.88
N LEU A 180 -2.14 9.78 -22.48
CA LEU A 180 -0.90 9.19 -21.95
C LEU A 180 -0.52 9.75 -20.58
N PHE A 181 -0.80 11.02 -20.28
CA PHE A 181 -0.58 11.59 -18.94
C PHE A 181 -1.54 11.02 -17.91
N ILE A 182 -2.78 10.71 -18.29
CA ILE A 182 -3.74 10.01 -17.43
C ILE A 182 -3.24 8.60 -17.10
N LEU A 183 -2.62 7.95 -18.09
CA LEU A 183 -2.10 6.58 -17.99
C LEU A 183 -0.85 6.48 -17.09
N VAL A 184 0.04 7.48 -17.09
CA VAL A 184 1.33 7.41 -16.38
C VAL A 184 1.16 7.12 -14.88
N PRO A 185 0.42 7.91 -14.08
CA PRO A 185 0.30 7.63 -12.64
C PRO A 185 -0.42 6.32 -12.35
N ALA A 186 -1.42 5.97 -13.16
CA ALA A 186 -2.13 4.70 -13.00
C ALA A 186 -1.24 3.48 -13.27
N LEU A 187 -0.35 3.54 -14.26
CA LEU A 187 0.60 2.46 -14.54
C LEU A 187 1.70 2.37 -13.47
N LEU A 188 2.21 3.51 -12.99
CA LEU A 188 3.20 3.54 -11.91
C LEU A 188 2.61 2.98 -10.61
N GLY A 189 1.39 3.42 -10.25
CA GLY A 189 0.66 2.91 -9.10
C GLY A 189 0.34 1.42 -9.24
N LEU A 190 -0.12 0.96 -10.41
CA LEU A 190 -0.34 -0.45 -10.71
C LEU A 190 0.92 -1.28 -10.46
N LYS A 191 2.04 -0.89 -11.07
CA LYS A 191 3.33 -1.57 -10.92
C LYS A 191 3.79 -1.57 -9.46
N GLY A 192 3.76 -0.42 -8.78
CA GLY A 192 4.12 -0.32 -7.38
C GLY A 192 3.32 -1.28 -6.49
N ASN A 193 2.04 -1.45 -6.79
CA ASN A 193 1.17 -2.38 -6.08
C ASN A 193 1.54 -3.84 -6.33
N LEU A 194 1.88 -4.21 -7.58
CA LEU A 194 2.23 -5.58 -7.94
C LEU A 194 3.60 -6.00 -7.38
N ASP A 195 4.63 -5.17 -7.61
CA ASP A 195 6.00 -5.44 -7.20
C ASP A 195 6.12 -5.49 -5.68
N MET A 196 5.43 -4.59 -4.98
CA MET A 196 5.47 -4.54 -3.52
C MET A 196 4.73 -5.73 -2.89
N CYS A 197 3.59 -6.15 -3.48
CA CYS A 197 2.91 -7.37 -3.05
C CYS A 197 3.79 -8.61 -3.27
N LEU A 198 4.48 -8.68 -4.42
CA LEU A 198 5.44 -9.75 -4.72
C LEU A 198 6.59 -9.76 -3.69
N ALA A 199 7.18 -8.59 -3.45
CA ALA A 199 8.30 -8.41 -2.52
C ALA A 199 7.93 -8.87 -1.11
N SER A 200 6.79 -8.39 -0.61
CA SER A 200 6.26 -8.76 0.71
C SER A 200 6.03 -10.25 0.81
N ARG A 201 5.34 -10.88 -0.15
CA ARG A 201 5.08 -12.34 -0.13
C ARG A 201 6.37 -13.15 -0.12
N LEU A 202 7.32 -12.82 -0.98
CA LEU A 202 8.60 -13.53 -1.05
C LEU A 202 9.42 -13.30 0.22
N SER A 203 9.46 -12.08 0.74
CA SER A 203 10.15 -11.76 2.00
C SER A 203 9.57 -12.52 3.19
N THR A 204 8.25 -12.56 3.35
CA THR A 204 7.60 -13.35 4.40
C THR A 204 8.03 -14.81 4.33
N GLN A 205 8.10 -15.40 3.13
CA GLN A 205 8.52 -16.79 2.97
C GLN A 205 10.01 -17.02 3.24
N VAL A 206 10.88 -16.04 2.94
CA VAL A 206 12.29 -16.06 3.36
C VAL A 206 12.39 -16.01 4.89
N ASN A 207 11.67 -15.08 5.52
CA ASN A 207 11.71 -14.85 6.96
C ASN A 207 11.12 -16.02 7.77
N LEU A 208 10.12 -16.71 7.23
CA LEU A 208 9.56 -17.94 7.80
C LEU A 208 10.48 -19.17 7.62
N GLY A 209 11.58 -19.05 6.87
CA GLY A 209 12.48 -20.17 6.59
C GLY A 209 11.91 -21.20 5.61
N ASN A 210 10.84 -20.87 4.88
CA ASN A 210 10.20 -21.77 3.91
C ASN A 210 10.97 -21.85 2.57
N MET A 211 11.98 -20.99 2.37
CA MET A 211 12.88 -20.99 1.20
C MET A 211 14.11 -21.91 1.37
N THR A 212 13.94 -23.14 1.86
CA THR A 212 15.06 -24.10 2.07
C THR A 212 15.29 -25.02 0.86
N SER A 213 14.23 -25.40 0.15
CA SER A 213 14.34 -26.25 -1.05
C SER A 213 14.38 -25.42 -2.33
N ARG A 214 15.42 -25.62 -3.15
CA ARG A 214 15.60 -24.95 -4.45
C ARG A 214 14.39 -25.14 -5.38
N GLN A 215 13.75 -26.31 -5.34
CA GLN A 215 12.55 -26.58 -6.14
C GLN A 215 11.33 -25.81 -5.63
N GLY A 216 11.15 -25.69 -4.32
CA GLY A 216 10.06 -24.91 -3.72
C GLY A 216 10.19 -23.42 -4.02
N VAL A 217 11.42 -22.89 -3.92
CA VAL A 217 11.73 -21.49 -4.25
C VAL A 217 11.40 -21.19 -5.72
N ILE A 218 11.81 -22.05 -6.66
CA ILE A 218 11.50 -21.86 -8.08
C ILE A 218 9.99 -21.89 -8.33
N ARG A 219 9.27 -22.84 -7.73
CA ARG A 219 7.80 -22.93 -7.87
C ARG A 219 7.12 -21.67 -7.36
N MET A 220 7.57 -21.13 -6.23
CA MET A 220 7.03 -19.90 -5.67
C MET A 220 7.33 -18.68 -6.54
N ILE A 221 8.57 -18.53 -7.03
CA ILE A 221 8.96 -17.42 -7.92
C ILE A 221 8.11 -17.46 -9.20
N VAL A 222 8.07 -18.59 -9.90
CA VAL A 222 7.32 -18.75 -11.15
C VAL A 222 5.82 -18.48 -10.93
N GLY A 223 5.26 -18.96 -9.81
CA GLY A 223 3.87 -18.72 -9.45
C GLY A 223 3.53 -17.26 -9.26
N ASN A 224 4.40 -16.51 -8.58
CA ASN A 224 4.14 -15.09 -8.33
C ASN A 224 4.42 -14.23 -9.56
N ILE A 225 5.45 -14.53 -10.36
CA ILE A 225 5.66 -13.86 -11.66
C ILE A 225 4.43 -14.07 -12.55
N ALA A 226 3.94 -15.31 -12.65
CA ALA A 226 2.73 -15.59 -13.42
C ALA A 226 1.51 -14.81 -12.90
N LEU A 227 1.36 -14.67 -11.59
CA LEU A 227 0.28 -13.89 -10.97
C LEU A 227 0.40 -12.40 -11.34
N VAL A 228 1.59 -11.83 -11.21
CA VAL A 228 1.87 -10.43 -11.58
C VAL A 228 1.56 -10.21 -13.06
N GLN A 229 1.93 -11.14 -13.95
CA GLN A 229 1.61 -11.04 -15.38
C GLN A 229 0.10 -11.07 -15.67
N VAL A 230 -0.67 -11.92 -14.98
CA VAL A 230 -2.14 -11.91 -15.09
C VAL A 230 -2.70 -10.56 -14.63
N GLN A 231 -2.26 -10.07 -13.47
CA GLN A 231 -2.75 -8.82 -12.91
C GLN A 231 -2.36 -7.63 -13.78
N ALA A 232 -1.11 -7.54 -14.24
CA ALA A 232 -0.62 -6.48 -15.12
C ALA A 232 -1.38 -6.46 -16.45
N THR A 233 -1.60 -7.61 -17.08
CA THR A 233 -2.34 -7.70 -18.36
C THR A 233 -3.77 -7.20 -18.23
N VAL A 234 -4.52 -7.70 -17.23
CA VAL A 234 -5.92 -7.31 -17.03
C VAL A 234 -6.04 -5.87 -16.56
N ALA A 235 -5.21 -5.47 -15.59
CA ALA A 235 -5.29 -4.13 -15.03
C ALA A 235 -4.90 -3.06 -16.06
N SER A 236 -3.79 -3.23 -16.80
CA SER A 236 -3.38 -2.26 -17.84
C SER A 236 -4.40 -2.08 -18.95
N PHE A 237 -5.08 -3.16 -19.36
CA PHE A 237 -6.21 -3.07 -20.29
C PHE A 237 -7.33 -2.19 -19.70
N LEU A 238 -7.68 -2.39 -18.43
CA LEU A 238 -8.69 -1.56 -17.76
C LEU A 238 -8.23 -0.11 -17.57
N VAL A 239 -6.94 0.14 -17.28
CA VAL A 239 -6.40 1.52 -17.22
C VAL A 239 -6.56 2.20 -18.57
N ALA A 240 -6.17 1.52 -19.66
CA ALA A 240 -6.27 2.09 -21.00
C ALA A 240 -7.72 2.43 -21.35
N MET A 241 -8.67 1.52 -21.05
CA MET A 241 -10.10 1.79 -21.25
C MET A 241 -10.59 2.97 -20.40
N PHE A 242 -10.13 3.08 -19.15
CA PHE A 242 -10.44 4.22 -18.29
C PHE A 242 -9.91 5.53 -18.88
N ALA A 243 -8.63 5.57 -19.29
CA ALA A 243 -8.01 6.75 -19.88
C ALA A 243 -8.71 7.18 -21.18
N VAL A 244 -9.05 6.23 -22.06
CA VAL A 244 -9.83 6.49 -23.28
C VAL A 244 -11.22 7.02 -22.97
N SER A 245 -11.91 6.44 -21.99
CA SER A 245 -13.27 6.84 -21.63
C SER A 245 -13.30 8.26 -21.07
N VAL A 246 -12.32 8.62 -20.24
CA VAL A 246 -12.23 9.98 -19.68
C VAL A 246 -11.73 10.97 -20.72
N GLY A 247 -10.75 10.61 -21.54
CA GLY A 247 -10.27 11.42 -22.66
C GLY A 247 -11.41 11.78 -23.61
N ALA A 248 -12.18 10.79 -24.06
CA ALA A 248 -13.36 11.00 -24.90
C ALA A 248 -14.44 11.87 -24.23
N ALA A 249 -14.61 11.75 -22.91
CA ALA A 249 -15.55 12.59 -22.16
C ALA A 249 -15.08 14.05 -22.01
N MET A 250 -13.77 14.29 -22.00
CA MET A 250 -13.16 15.62 -21.87
C MET A 250 -13.07 16.36 -23.22
N THR A 251 -12.62 15.68 -24.28
CA THR A 251 -12.43 16.28 -25.61
C THR A 251 -13.68 16.24 -26.48
N GLY A 252 -14.60 15.30 -26.22
CA GLY A 252 -15.79 15.07 -27.03
C GLY A 252 -15.52 14.30 -28.33
N ASP A 253 -14.25 13.99 -28.63
CA ASP A 253 -13.84 13.25 -29.81
C ASP A 253 -13.41 11.82 -29.44
N PHE A 254 -13.74 10.85 -30.30
CA PHE A 254 -13.36 9.46 -30.13
C PHE A 254 -12.57 8.96 -31.34
N TYR A 255 -11.25 8.86 -31.18
CA TYR A 255 -10.35 8.31 -32.19
C TYR A 255 -10.01 6.86 -31.85
N PHE A 256 -10.48 5.93 -32.69
CA PHE A 256 -10.22 4.50 -32.51
C PHE A 256 -8.71 4.17 -32.55
N GLU A 257 -7.95 4.93 -33.33
CA GLU A 257 -6.48 4.84 -33.42
C GLU A 257 -5.84 5.09 -32.04
N ASN A 258 -6.21 6.18 -31.36
CA ASN A 258 -5.71 6.50 -30.03
C ASN A 258 -6.10 5.44 -29.01
N MET A 259 -7.33 4.89 -29.07
CA MET A 259 -7.75 3.79 -28.21
C MET A 259 -6.84 2.56 -28.37
N MET A 260 -6.57 2.15 -29.60
CA MET A 260 -5.71 1.01 -29.88
C MET A 260 -4.26 1.27 -29.48
N LEU A 261 -3.76 2.49 -29.69
CA LEU A 261 -2.43 2.93 -29.25
C LEU A 261 -2.28 2.86 -27.73
N LEU A 262 -3.21 3.47 -26.99
CA LEU A 262 -3.22 3.50 -25.53
C LEU A 262 -3.29 2.09 -24.97
N THR A 263 -4.15 1.23 -25.55
CA THR A 263 -4.30 -0.16 -25.10
C THR A 263 -3.04 -0.98 -25.36
N ALA A 264 -2.50 -0.93 -26.58
CA ALA A 264 -1.30 -1.69 -26.94
C ALA A 264 -0.06 -1.22 -26.16
N SER A 265 0.15 0.09 -26.04
CA SER A 265 1.28 0.65 -25.29
C SER A 265 1.16 0.39 -23.78
N ALA A 266 -0.03 0.53 -23.18
CA ALA A 266 -0.25 0.22 -21.77
C ALA A 266 0.00 -1.26 -21.46
N MET A 267 -0.58 -2.17 -22.25
CA MET A 267 -0.42 -3.61 -22.03
C MET A 267 1.03 -4.07 -22.21
N PHE A 268 1.68 -3.62 -23.29
CA PHE A 268 3.09 -3.95 -23.53
C PHE A 268 3.97 -3.42 -22.40
N THR A 269 3.74 -2.17 -21.99
CA THR A 269 4.53 -1.53 -20.94
C THR A 269 4.35 -2.25 -19.62
N ALA A 270 3.11 -2.42 -19.15
CA ALA A 270 2.84 -2.98 -17.83
C ALA A 270 3.36 -4.42 -17.70
N THR A 271 3.12 -5.26 -18.72
CA THR A 271 3.58 -6.65 -18.68
C THR A 271 5.10 -6.76 -18.75
N SER A 272 5.73 -6.03 -19.67
CA SER A 272 7.18 -6.10 -19.87
C SER A 272 7.97 -5.43 -18.75
N SER A 273 7.51 -4.28 -18.23
CA SER A 273 8.16 -3.60 -17.11
C SER A 273 8.07 -4.44 -15.83
N CYS A 274 6.87 -4.95 -15.49
CA CYS A 274 6.71 -5.84 -14.34
C CYS A 274 7.52 -7.13 -14.52
N PHE A 275 7.58 -7.71 -15.71
CA PHE A 275 8.38 -8.92 -15.95
C PHE A 275 9.87 -8.68 -15.69
N VAL A 276 10.44 -7.60 -16.23
CA VAL A 276 11.85 -7.24 -16.01
C VAL A 276 12.11 -6.96 -14.53
N LEU A 277 11.21 -6.23 -13.87
CA LEU A 277 11.35 -5.86 -12.46
C LEU A 277 11.20 -7.06 -11.53
N ASP A 278 10.32 -8.01 -11.84
CA ASP A 278 10.18 -9.24 -11.08
C ASP A 278 11.50 -10.01 -11.00
N PHE A 279 12.26 -10.08 -12.11
CA PHE A 279 13.60 -10.69 -12.10
C PHE A 279 14.59 -9.92 -11.23
N VAL A 280 14.59 -8.59 -11.32
CA VAL A 280 15.44 -7.73 -10.50
C VAL A 280 15.12 -7.91 -9.02
N LEU A 281 13.83 -7.92 -8.67
CA LEU A 281 13.34 -8.08 -7.31
C LEU A 281 13.72 -9.46 -6.75
N VAL A 282 13.50 -10.53 -7.51
CA VAL A 282 13.91 -11.88 -7.13
C VAL A 282 15.43 -11.95 -6.93
N ALA A 283 16.22 -11.35 -7.81
CA ALA A 283 17.67 -11.30 -7.67
C ALA A 283 18.09 -10.58 -6.38
N VAL A 284 17.45 -9.45 -6.07
CA VAL A 284 17.70 -8.69 -4.84
C VAL A 284 17.30 -9.47 -3.58
N ILE A 285 16.19 -10.21 -3.61
CA ILE A 285 15.76 -11.03 -2.48
C ILE A 285 16.74 -12.18 -2.23
N LEU A 286 17.15 -12.89 -3.28
CA LEU A 286 18.14 -13.97 -3.17
C LEU A 286 19.51 -13.45 -2.73
N PHE A 287 19.91 -12.26 -3.20
CA PHE A 287 21.11 -11.56 -2.75
C PHE A 287 20.99 -11.21 -1.26
N SER A 288 19.87 -10.63 -0.84
CA SER A 288 19.61 -10.28 0.55
C SER A 288 19.70 -11.50 1.48
N GLN A 289 19.14 -12.63 1.06
CA GLN A 289 19.23 -13.91 1.78
C GLN A 289 20.69 -14.38 1.92
N LYS A 290 21.50 -14.27 0.86
CA LYS A 290 22.91 -14.67 0.88
C LYS A 290 23.73 -13.85 1.88
N TYR A 291 23.46 -12.55 2.01
CA TYR A 291 24.17 -11.64 2.89
C TYR A 291 23.50 -11.43 4.26
N ARG A 292 22.44 -12.19 4.57
CA ARG A 292 21.63 -12.05 5.81
C ARG A 292 21.11 -10.62 6.03
N LEU A 293 20.87 -9.89 4.95
CA LEU A 293 20.18 -8.61 4.98
C LEU A 293 18.67 -8.88 4.96
N ASN A 294 17.88 -7.99 5.56
CA ASN A 294 16.43 -8.10 5.47
C ASN A 294 15.96 -7.68 4.06
N PRO A 295 15.34 -8.59 3.27
CA PRO A 295 14.95 -8.31 1.90
C PRO A 295 13.94 -7.17 1.79
N ASP A 296 13.10 -6.93 2.79
CA ASP A 296 12.12 -5.84 2.78
C ASP A 296 12.77 -4.46 2.69
N ASN A 297 13.96 -4.32 3.29
CA ASN A 297 14.69 -3.06 3.30
C ASN A 297 15.40 -2.79 1.97
N LEU A 298 15.70 -3.81 1.16
CA LEU A 298 16.47 -3.63 -0.07
C LEU A 298 15.59 -3.75 -1.33
N ALA A 299 14.65 -4.68 -1.32
CA ALA A 299 13.87 -5.05 -2.49
C ALA A 299 12.82 -3.99 -2.84
N THR A 300 12.02 -3.54 -1.86
CA THR A 300 10.96 -2.55 -2.05
C THR A 300 11.46 -1.21 -2.62
N PRO A 301 12.51 -0.58 -2.05
CA PRO A 301 12.95 0.73 -2.51
C PRO A 301 13.70 0.67 -3.84
N LEU A 302 14.39 -0.45 -4.11
CA LEU A 302 15.08 -0.67 -5.37
C LEU A 302 14.08 -0.95 -6.51
N ALA A 303 13.01 -1.72 -6.24
CA ALA A 303 11.91 -1.91 -7.18
C ALA A 303 11.18 -0.60 -7.50
N ALA A 304 10.92 0.24 -6.49
CA ALA A 304 10.40 1.59 -6.69
C ALA A 304 11.34 2.42 -7.58
N SER A 305 12.61 2.49 -7.19
CA SER A 305 13.63 3.33 -7.84
C SER A 305 13.83 2.99 -9.33
N ILE A 306 14.10 1.72 -9.64
CA ILE A 306 14.37 1.28 -11.02
C ILE A 306 13.08 1.26 -11.84
N GLY A 307 12.00 0.78 -11.23
CA GLY A 307 10.82 0.42 -11.99
C GLY A 307 9.99 1.60 -12.47
N ASP A 308 10.01 2.75 -11.79
CA ASP A 308 9.30 3.94 -12.26
C ASP A 308 9.98 4.49 -13.52
N VAL A 309 11.32 4.56 -13.49
CA VAL A 309 12.14 4.95 -14.65
C VAL A 309 11.90 4.01 -15.83
N VAL A 310 11.95 2.69 -15.59
CA VAL A 310 11.72 1.68 -16.64
C VAL A 310 10.31 1.80 -17.21
N SER A 311 9.29 1.98 -16.36
CA SER A 311 7.89 2.02 -16.81
C SER A 311 7.61 3.25 -17.66
N ILE A 312 8.04 4.44 -17.24
CA ILE A 312 7.85 5.67 -18.05
C ILE A 312 8.66 5.57 -19.35
N SER A 313 9.93 5.13 -19.28
CA SER A 313 10.77 5.02 -20.47
C SER A 313 10.18 4.05 -21.50
N LEU A 314 9.70 2.90 -21.04
CA LEU A 314 9.11 1.88 -21.91
C LEU A 314 7.77 2.34 -22.47
N LEU A 315 6.92 2.98 -21.66
CA LEU A 315 5.66 3.57 -22.12
C LEU A 315 5.91 4.57 -23.23
N SER A 316 6.79 5.54 -22.98
CA SER A 316 7.06 6.61 -23.93
C SER A 316 7.68 6.11 -25.21
N PHE A 317 8.61 5.16 -25.12
CA PHE A 317 9.23 4.55 -26.29
C PHE A 317 8.22 3.77 -27.14
N ILE A 318 7.43 2.90 -26.52
CA ILE A 318 6.46 2.07 -27.24
C ILE A 318 5.30 2.89 -27.78
N ALA A 319 4.81 3.87 -27.02
CA ALA A 319 3.81 4.80 -27.50
C ALA A 319 4.32 5.59 -28.70
N SER A 320 5.56 6.10 -28.68
CA SER A 320 6.16 6.80 -29.82
C SER A 320 6.29 5.90 -31.04
N LEU A 321 6.83 4.69 -30.88
CA LEU A 321 7.01 3.75 -31.99
C LEU A 321 5.68 3.35 -32.63
N LEU A 322 4.66 3.06 -31.81
CA LEU A 322 3.35 2.68 -32.31
C LEU A 322 2.64 3.87 -32.96
N TYR A 323 2.81 5.08 -32.41
CA TYR A 323 2.20 6.30 -32.94
C TYR A 323 2.79 6.68 -34.31
N ASP A 324 4.10 6.62 -34.49
CA ASP A 324 4.76 6.94 -35.78
C ASP A 324 4.30 6.00 -36.91
N HIS A 325 3.94 4.76 -36.57
CA HIS A 325 3.45 3.77 -37.51
C HIS A 325 1.93 3.59 -37.51
N ILE A 326 1.17 4.39 -36.76
CA ILE A 326 -0.26 4.14 -36.57
C ILE A 326 -1.07 4.29 -37.86
N LYS A 327 -0.72 5.28 -38.69
CA LYS A 327 -1.42 5.57 -39.94
C LYS A 327 -1.16 4.54 -41.04
N THR A 328 0.01 3.90 -41.04
CA THR A 328 0.41 2.93 -42.07
C THR A 328 0.26 1.48 -41.62
N HIS A 329 0.42 1.20 -40.33
CA HIS A 329 0.54 -0.15 -39.77
C HIS A 329 -0.26 -0.35 -38.48
N LEU A 330 -1.50 0.14 -38.44
CA LEU A 330 -2.43 -0.04 -37.31
C LEU A 330 -2.59 -1.51 -36.89
N TRP A 331 -2.47 -2.46 -37.82
CA TRP A 331 -2.50 -3.91 -37.56
C TRP A 331 -1.48 -4.38 -36.50
N ILE A 332 -0.35 -3.66 -36.32
CA ILE A 332 0.65 -3.98 -35.29
C ILE A 332 0.03 -3.88 -33.88
N THR A 333 -0.78 -2.85 -33.61
CA THR A 333 -1.45 -2.68 -32.31
C THR A 333 -2.39 -3.84 -32.00
N PHE A 334 -3.12 -4.34 -33.01
CA PHE A 334 -3.98 -5.52 -32.87
C PHE A 334 -3.18 -6.78 -32.55
N ILE A 335 -2.04 -6.98 -33.21
CA ILE A 335 -1.17 -8.12 -32.92
C ILE A 335 -0.66 -8.07 -31.49
N VAL A 336 -0.21 -6.90 -31.03
CA VAL A 336 0.29 -6.72 -29.66
C VAL A 336 -0.81 -7.07 -28.64
N VAL A 337 -1.99 -6.47 -28.77
CA VAL A 337 -3.13 -6.73 -27.88
C VAL A 337 -3.54 -8.20 -27.92
N THR A 338 -3.69 -8.77 -29.11
CA THR A 338 -4.10 -10.18 -29.28
C THR A 338 -3.07 -11.14 -28.69
N CYS A 339 -1.78 -10.87 -28.87
CA CYS A 339 -0.70 -11.67 -28.29
C CYS A 339 -0.83 -11.75 -26.76
N TYR A 340 -1.01 -10.62 -26.08
CA TYR A 340 -1.17 -10.60 -24.63
C TYR A 340 -2.48 -11.24 -24.16
N LEU A 341 -3.58 -11.07 -24.89
CA LEU A 341 -4.84 -11.76 -24.59
C LEU A 341 -4.73 -13.29 -24.74
N VAL A 342 -3.92 -13.78 -25.68
CA VAL A 342 -3.64 -15.21 -25.88
C VAL A 342 -2.66 -15.74 -24.82
N LEU A 343 -1.71 -14.93 -24.35
CA LEU A 343 -0.82 -15.29 -23.24
C LEU A 343 -1.55 -15.31 -21.88
N LEU A 344 -2.61 -14.53 -21.70
CA LEU A 344 -3.39 -14.47 -20.48
C LEU A 344 -3.87 -15.85 -19.96
N PRO A 345 -4.55 -16.71 -20.75
CA PRO A 345 -4.99 -18.03 -20.27
C PRO A 345 -3.83 -18.94 -19.90
N MET A 346 -2.67 -18.82 -20.55
CA MET A 346 -1.45 -19.54 -20.18
C MET A 346 -1.01 -19.15 -18.76
N TRP A 347 -0.90 -17.85 -18.48
CA TRP A 347 -0.51 -17.36 -17.15
C TRP A 347 -1.53 -17.75 -16.07
N VAL A 348 -2.83 -17.61 -16.36
CA VAL A 348 -3.91 -18.01 -15.45
C VAL A 348 -3.81 -19.50 -15.11
N MET A 349 -3.52 -20.36 -16.10
CA MET A 349 -3.37 -21.80 -15.87
C MET A 349 -2.18 -22.11 -14.94
N ILE A 350 -1.06 -21.41 -15.10
CA ILE A 350 0.13 -21.55 -14.24
C ILE A 350 -0.21 -21.15 -12.80
N VAL A 351 -0.92 -20.03 -12.62
CA VAL A 351 -1.33 -19.53 -11.28
C VAL A 351 -2.32 -20.48 -10.61
N LEU A 352 -3.32 -20.98 -11.33
CA LEU A 352 -4.33 -21.89 -10.77
C LEU A 352 -3.75 -23.23 -10.33
N ARG A 353 -2.65 -23.68 -10.95
CA ARG A 353 -1.93 -24.90 -10.57
C ARG A 353 -1.00 -24.68 -9.36
N ASN A 354 -0.70 -23.44 -8.99
CA ASN A 354 0.22 -23.12 -7.93
C ASN A 354 -0.52 -22.88 -6.60
N GLU A 355 -0.18 -23.64 -5.57
CA GLU A 355 -0.82 -23.56 -4.26
C GLU A 355 -0.63 -22.19 -3.57
N TYR A 356 0.50 -21.53 -3.82
CA TYR A 356 0.84 -20.26 -3.17
C TYR A 356 0.08 -19.07 -3.74
N THR A 357 -0.26 -19.09 -5.04
CA THR A 357 -0.84 -17.92 -5.74
C THR A 357 -2.30 -18.08 -6.13
N ARG A 358 -2.83 -19.32 -6.18
CA ARG A 358 -4.24 -19.58 -6.45
C ARG A 358 -5.22 -18.84 -5.52
N PRO A 359 -5.00 -18.73 -4.19
CA PRO A 359 -5.92 -17.98 -3.32
C PRO A 359 -5.92 -16.49 -3.65
N VAL A 360 -4.74 -15.93 -3.91
CA VAL A 360 -4.56 -14.51 -4.22
C VAL A 360 -5.25 -14.13 -5.52
N LEU A 361 -5.20 -14.99 -6.55
CA LEU A 361 -5.92 -14.76 -7.80
C LEU A 361 -7.44 -14.65 -7.60
N LYS A 362 -8.01 -15.22 -6.54
CA LYS A 362 -9.46 -15.15 -6.27
C LYS A 362 -9.86 -13.91 -5.49
N SER A 363 -9.06 -13.50 -4.50
CA SER A 363 -9.42 -12.40 -3.58
C SER A 363 -8.71 -11.07 -3.86
N GLY A 364 -7.59 -11.07 -4.60
CA GLY A 364 -6.71 -9.91 -4.76
C GLY A 364 -7.18 -8.82 -5.73
N TRP A 365 -8.31 -8.99 -6.42
CA TRP A 365 -8.77 -8.04 -7.45
C TRP A 365 -9.33 -6.75 -6.87
N VAL A 366 -10.06 -6.83 -5.76
CA VAL A 366 -10.76 -5.66 -5.22
C VAL A 366 -9.77 -4.53 -4.85
N PRO A 367 -8.68 -4.78 -4.10
CA PRO A 367 -7.70 -3.74 -3.80
C PRO A 367 -6.98 -3.21 -5.04
N VAL A 368 -6.57 -4.09 -5.96
CA VAL A 368 -5.81 -3.69 -7.17
C VAL A 368 -6.66 -2.82 -8.10
N LEU A 369 -7.89 -3.23 -8.41
CA LEU A 369 -8.78 -2.49 -9.31
C LEU A 369 -9.25 -1.17 -8.68
N SER A 370 -9.52 -1.16 -7.38
CA SER A 370 -9.92 0.07 -6.69
C SER A 370 -8.79 1.09 -6.63
N ALA A 371 -7.57 0.63 -6.34
CA ALA A 371 -6.36 1.45 -6.37
C ALA A 371 -6.13 2.07 -7.75
N LEU A 372 -6.31 1.27 -8.80
CA LEU A 372 -6.16 1.72 -10.19
C LEU A 372 -7.11 2.86 -10.55
N CYS A 373 -8.37 2.78 -10.13
CA CYS A 373 -9.33 3.88 -10.32
C CYS A 373 -8.87 5.16 -9.59
N ILE A 374 -8.36 5.03 -8.36
CA ILE A 374 -7.89 6.18 -7.56
C ILE A 374 -6.63 6.81 -8.16
N SER A 375 -5.62 6.01 -8.55
CA SER A 375 -4.42 6.51 -9.23
C SER A 375 -4.75 7.13 -10.59
N GLY A 376 -5.75 6.60 -11.31
CA GLY A 376 -6.26 7.19 -12.55
C GLY A 376 -6.81 8.61 -12.35
N LEU A 377 -7.49 8.89 -11.23
CA LEU A 377 -7.89 10.26 -10.89
C LEU A 377 -6.67 11.16 -10.65
N GLY A 378 -5.58 10.64 -10.07
CA GLY A 378 -4.31 11.36 -9.96
C GLY A 378 -3.64 11.64 -11.31
N GLY A 379 -3.87 10.77 -12.30
CA GLY A 379 -3.52 10.97 -13.71
C GLY A 379 -4.28 12.11 -14.38
N LEU A 380 -5.57 12.28 -14.08
CA LEU A 380 -6.34 13.42 -14.57
C LEU A 380 -5.83 14.76 -14.05
N VAL A 381 -5.38 14.77 -12.79
CA VAL A 381 -4.75 15.97 -12.21
C VAL A 381 -3.41 16.26 -12.90
N LEU A 382 -2.63 15.23 -13.25
CA LEU A 382 -1.40 15.40 -14.01
C LEU A 382 -1.69 16.02 -15.39
N ASP A 383 -2.61 15.42 -16.14
CA ASP A 383 -3.02 15.88 -17.47
C ASP A 383 -3.41 17.38 -17.46
N ALA A 384 -4.33 17.77 -16.57
CA ALA A 384 -4.75 19.15 -16.42
C ALA A 384 -3.64 20.11 -15.94
N ALA A 385 -2.68 19.61 -15.17
CA ALA A 385 -1.57 20.41 -14.67
C ALA A 385 -0.47 20.63 -15.72
N VAL A 386 -0.22 19.65 -16.60
CA VAL A 386 0.78 19.76 -17.68
C VAL A 386 0.47 20.91 -18.62
N GLU A 387 -0.81 21.16 -18.92
CA GLU A 387 -1.22 22.26 -19.79
C GLU A 387 -0.94 23.65 -19.22
N VAL A 388 -0.88 23.78 -17.89
CA VAL A 388 -0.81 25.07 -17.19
C VAL A 388 0.55 25.33 -16.56
N PHE A 389 1.25 24.28 -16.11
CA PHE A 389 2.41 24.41 -15.23
C PHE A 389 3.68 23.81 -15.82
N ASN A 390 4.63 24.70 -16.15
CA ASN A 390 5.97 24.29 -16.57
C ASN A 390 6.70 23.52 -15.46
N GLY A 391 7.29 22.38 -15.82
CA GLY A 391 8.10 21.56 -14.93
C GLY A 391 7.30 20.70 -13.94
N PHE A 392 5.96 20.78 -13.93
CA PHE A 392 5.11 20.02 -13.01
C PHE A 392 5.36 18.51 -13.07
N VAL A 393 5.51 17.98 -14.29
CA VAL A 393 5.73 16.54 -14.54
C VAL A 393 7.04 16.00 -13.94
N VAL A 394 8.02 16.86 -13.67
CA VAL A 394 9.29 16.44 -13.07
C VAL A 394 9.12 16.18 -11.58
N PHE A 395 8.31 16.99 -10.90
CA PHE A 395 8.14 16.91 -9.45
C PHE A 395 7.01 15.98 -9.02
N GLN A 396 6.07 15.68 -9.92
CA GLN A 396 4.92 14.83 -9.62
C GLN A 396 5.31 13.38 -9.27
N PRO A 397 6.20 12.68 -10.01
CA PRO A 397 6.71 11.38 -9.59
C PRO A 397 7.48 11.41 -8.27
N ILE A 398 8.17 12.52 -7.97
CA ILE A 398 8.93 12.69 -6.72
C ILE A 398 7.97 12.71 -5.53
N ILE A 399 6.97 13.59 -5.56
CA ILE A 399 6.03 13.75 -4.45
C ILE A 399 5.16 12.49 -4.23
N ASN A 400 4.70 11.87 -5.32
CA ASN A 400 3.89 10.66 -5.29
C ASN A 400 4.71 9.45 -4.81
N GLY A 401 5.89 9.25 -5.38
CA GLY A 401 6.75 8.12 -5.04
C GLY A 401 7.28 8.18 -3.61
N ILE A 402 7.65 9.36 -3.10
CA ILE A 402 8.09 9.51 -1.70
C ILE A 402 6.94 9.22 -0.73
N GLY A 403 5.78 9.85 -0.95
CA GLY A 403 4.60 9.65 -0.10
C GLY A 403 4.16 8.18 -0.08
N GLY A 404 4.05 7.57 -1.25
CA GLY A 404 3.68 6.16 -1.45
C GLY A 404 4.65 5.18 -0.80
N ASN A 405 5.96 5.41 -0.91
CA ASN A 405 6.95 4.54 -0.30
C ASN A 405 6.98 4.65 1.23
N LEU A 406 6.92 5.87 1.78
CA LEU A 406 6.89 6.10 3.23
C LEU A 406 5.66 5.45 3.88
N VAL A 407 4.49 5.63 3.28
CA VAL A 407 3.25 5.08 3.81
C VAL A 407 3.22 3.56 3.73
N SER A 408 3.80 2.98 2.68
CA SER A 408 3.90 1.53 2.52
C SER A 408 4.79 0.88 3.57
N VAL A 409 5.95 1.48 3.86
CA VAL A 409 6.83 1.04 4.95
C VAL A 409 6.11 1.11 6.30
N GLN A 410 5.35 2.18 6.54
CA GLN A 410 4.56 2.30 7.77
C GLN A 410 3.46 1.25 7.85
N ALA A 411 2.70 1.03 6.77
CA ALA A 411 1.61 0.05 6.71
C ALA A 411 2.11 -1.37 6.96
N SER A 412 3.22 -1.76 6.31
CA SER A 412 3.86 -3.07 6.51
C SER A 412 4.35 -3.26 7.94
N LYS A 413 4.95 -2.23 8.57
CA LYS A 413 5.37 -2.30 9.97
C LYS A 413 4.19 -2.45 10.93
N ILE A 414 3.10 -1.69 10.73
CA ILE A 414 1.89 -1.82 11.56
C ILE A 414 1.31 -3.22 11.41
N SER A 415 1.18 -3.71 10.17
CA SER A 415 0.68 -5.06 9.88
C SER A 415 1.53 -6.15 10.52
N THR A 416 2.85 -6.10 10.35
CA THR A 416 3.79 -7.07 10.96
C THR A 416 3.64 -7.09 12.48
N MET A 417 3.51 -5.93 13.12
CA MET A 417 3.28 -5.85 14.55
C MET A 417 1.93 -6.45 14.95
N LEU A 418 0.87 -6.24 14.18
CA LEU A 418 -0.45 -6.83 14.44
C LEU A 418 -0.42 -8.36 14.33
N HIS A 419 0.25 -8.92 13.32
CA HIS A 419 0.47 -10.37 13.17
C HIS A 419 1.29 -10.97 14.33
N GLN A 420 2.26 -10.21 14.86
CA GLN A 420 3.07 -10.64 16.00
C GLN A 420 2.31 -10.54 17.33
N SER A 421 1.47 -9.51 17.50
CA SER A 421 0.85 -9.16 18.79
C SER A 421 -0.61 -9.60 18.97
N SER A 422 -1.33 -9.92 17.89
CA SER A 422 -2.76 -10.22 17.94
C SER A 422 -3.19 -11.30 16.96
N ILE A 423 -4.34 -11.91 17.24
CA ILE A 423 -5.01 -12.80 16.29
C ILE A 423 -5.84 -11.93 15.34
N ILE A 424 -5.85 -12.28 14.05
CA ILE A 424 -6.64 -11.59 13.02
C ILE A 424 -8.10 -11.42 13.50
N GLY A 425 -8.59 -10.17 13.48
CA GLY A 425 -9.94 -9.82 13.92
C GLY A 425 -10.05 -9.24 15.34
N ILE A 426 -9.03 -9.42 16.19
CA ILE A 426 -9.01 -8.86 17.55
C ILE A 426 -7.98 -7.73 17.59
N ILE A 427 -8.42 -6.51 17.91
CA ILE A 427 -7.55 -5.35 18.03
C ILE A 427 -6.91 -5.38 19.42
N PRO A 428 -5.59 -5.16 19.56
CA PRO A 428 -4.94 -5.04 20.86
C PRO A 428 -5.62 -3.97 21.74
N PRO A 429 -5.81 -4.20 23.05
CA PRO A 429 -6.49 -3.26 23.95
C PRO A 429 -5.80 -1.90 24.09
N HIS A 430 -4.54 -1.78 23.66
CA HIS A 430 -3.76 -0.54 23.66
C HIS A 430 -3.97 0.34 22.43
N THR A 431 -4.86 -0.03 21.51
CA THR A 431 -5.03 0.66 20.22
C THR A 431 -6.48 0.78 19.79
N GLN A 432 -6.86 1.94 19.26
CA GLN A 432 -8.19 2.20 18.69
C GLN A 432 -8.07 2.41 17.16
N ILE A 433 -9.12 2.04 16.41
CA ILE A 433 -9.18 2.29 14.95
C ILE A 433 -9.17 3.79 14.67
N PHE A 434 -10.04 4.52 15.37
CA PHE A 434 -10.12 5.97 15.28
C PHE A 434 -9.40 6.60 16.46
N GLU A 435 -8.20 7.08 16.19
CA GLU A 435 -7.43 7.91 17.11
C GLU A 435 -7.29 9.32 16.57
N TRP A 436 -7.12 10.28 17.47
CA TRP A 436 -6.80 11.65 17.10
C TRP A 436 -5.48 11.67 16.32
N PRO A 437 -5.36 12.41 15.20
CA PRO A 437 -4.15 12.44 14.39
C PRO A 437 -2.88 12.74 15.20
N TRP A 438 -2.98 13.59 16.21
CA TRP A 438 -1.86 13.92 17.11
C TRP A 438 -1.41 12.74 17.99
N ARG A 439 -2.35 11.86 18.38
CA ARG A 439 -2.06 10.64 19.13
C ARG A 439 -1.44 9.55 18.25
N ALA A 440 -2.01 9.36 17.07
CA ALA A 440 -1.58 8.35 16.10
C ALA A 440 -0.18 8.68 15.53
N LEU A 441 0.08 9.96 15.23
CA LEU A 441 1.32 10.38 14.56
C LEU A 441 2.44 10.77 15.54
N PHE A 442 2.15 11.38 16.69
CA PHE A 442 3.18 11.99 17.55
C PHE A 442 3.30 11.39 18.95
N LYS A 443 2.19 11.13 19.67
CA LYS A 443 2.22 10.61 21.04
C LYS A 443 1.00 9.75 21.38
N GLY A 444 1.15 8.46 21.62
CA GLY A 444 0.05 7.67 22.20
C GLY A 444 0.07 6.19 21.83
N VAL A 445 0.59 5.86 20.65
CA VAL A 445 0.68 4.49 20.16
C VAL A 445 2.12 4.07 19.85
N PRO A 446 2.44 2.77 19.90
CA PRO A 446 3.78 2.25 19.57
C PRO A 446 4.30 2.73 18.20
N TYR A 447 3.38 2.92 17.24
CA TYR A 447 3.66 3.29 15.85
C TYR A 447 3.99 4.78 15.65
N ALA A 448 3.69 5.64 16.64
CA ALA A 448 3.93 7.08 16.57
C ALA A 448 5.43 7.41 16.60
N LYS A 449 6.29 6.51 17.10
CA LYS A 449 7.76 6.67 17.01
C LYS A 449 8.22 6.61 15.55
N THR A 450 7.75 5.61 14.80
CA THR A 450 8.10 5.43 13.39
C THR A 450 7.52 6.56 12.54
N ALA A 451 6.25 6.94 12.74
CA ALA A 451 5.62 8.04 12.01
C ALA A 451 6.39 9.37 12.17
N ARG A 452 6.83 9.71 13.40
CA ARG A 452 7.66 10.90 13.63
C ARG A 452 8.99 10.86 12.89
N ILE A 453 9.64 9.70 12.83
CA ILE A 453 10.89 9.55 12.07
C ILE A 453 10.65 9.80 10.58
N LEU A 454 9.59 9.22 10.02
CA LEU A 454 9.25 9.38 8.60
C LEU A 454 8.93 10.85 8.26
N ILE A 455 8.16 11.54 9.12
CA ILE A 455 7.86 12.97 8.94
C ILE A 455 9.14 13.81 9.05
N ALA A 456 9.96 13.57 10.08
CA ALA A 456 11.21 14.32 10.30
C ALA A 456 12.21 14.11 9.17
N MET A 457 12.27 12.90 8.59
CA MET A 457 13.14 12.58 7.45
C MET A 457 12.62 13.18 6.13
N SER A 458 11.30 13.28 5.96
CA SER A 458 10.68 13.83 4.75
C SER A 458 11.14 15.26 4.46
N ILE A 459 11.36 16.09 5.49
CA ILE A 459 11.81 17.49 5.32
C ILE A 459 13.17 17.59 4.62
N PRO A 460 14.29 17.11 5.19
CA PRO A 460 15.60 17.20 4.55
C PRO A 460 15.66 16.39 3.25
N GLY A 461 14.91 15.29 3.16
CA GLY A 461 14.79 14.50 1.94
C GLY A 461 14.22 15.30 0.78
N ASN A 462 13.03 15.88 0.95
CA ASN A 462 12.39 16.68 -0.10
C ASN A 462 13.20 17.92 -0.46
N VAL A 463 13.85 18.59 0.50
CA VAL A 463 14.77 19.70 0.18
C VAL A 463 15.86 19.23 -0.79
N LEU A 464 16.54 18.13 -0.46
CA LEU A 464 17.59 17.57 -1.32
C LEU A 464 17.04 17.21 -2.71
N PHE A 465 15.87 16.57 -2.77
CA PHE A 465 15.29 16.10 -4.01
C PHE A 465 14.83 17.23 -4.93
N ILE A 466 14.29 18.34 -4.38
CA ILE A 466 13.92 19.52 -5.16
C ILE A 466 15.15 20.08 -5.89
N PHE A 467 16.24 20.33 -5.14
CA PHE A 467 17.45 20.91 -5.70
C PHE A 467 18.14 19.95 -6.67
N ALA A 468 18.16 18.65 -6.37
CA ALA A 468 18.72 17.65 -7.27
C ALA A 468 17.93 17.56 -8.58
N ALA A 469 16.59 17.53 -8.51
CA ALA A 469 15.74 17.47 -9.70
C ALA A 469 15.88 18.72 -10.57
N ASP A 470 15.88 19.91 -9.96
CA ASP A 470 16.06 21.17 -10.68
C ASP A 470 17.43 21.27 -11.35
N TYR A 471 18.49 20.95 -10.61
CA TYR A 471 19.85 20.99 -11.14
C TYR A 471 20.05 20.02 -12.32
N ILE A 472 19.47 18.81 -12.25
CA ILE A 472 19.58 17.84 -13.35
C ILE A 472 18.73 18.25 -14.55
N ASN A 473 17.61 18.95 -14.33
CA ASN A 473 16.69 19.33 -15.39
C ASN A 473 17.15 20.58 -16.17
N TYR A 474 17.63 21.62 -15.47
CA TYR A 474 17.98 22.92 -16.06
C TYR A 474 19.46 23.28 -16.02
N SER A 475 20.32 22.42 -15.44
CA SER A 475 21.76 22.67 -15.22
C SER A 475 22.08 23.94 -14.42
N THR A 476 21.06 24.61 -13.89
CA THR A 476 21.09 25.87 -13.14
C THR A 476 19.96 25.85 -12.11
N SER A 477 20.17 26.50 -10.95
CA SER A 477 19.15 26.54 -9.89
C SER A 477 18.10 27.61 -10.19
N THR A 478 16.93 27.20 -10.66
CA THR A 478 15.78 28.07 -10.99
C THR A 478 14.70 28.06 -9.91
N VAL A 479 14.90 27.26 -8.86
CA VAL A 479 14.03 27.13 -7.69
C VAL A 479 13.98 28.43 -6.87
N THR A 480 12.77 28.97 -6.71
CA THR A 480 12.51 30.09 -5.78
C THR A 480 12.26 29.57 -4.36
N TRP A 481 12.54 30.39 -3.35
CA TRP A 481 12.26 30.02 -1.95
C TRP A 481 10.76 29.79 -1.69
N VAL A 482 9.87 30.49 -2.41
CA VAL A 482 8.41 30.29 -2.35
C VAL A 482 8.01 28.93 -2.90
N PHE A 483 8.64 28.51 -3.99
CA PHE A 483 8.46 27.17 -4.52
C PHE A 483 8.88 26.09 -3.51
N VAL A 484 10.07 26.23 -2.91
CA VAL A 484 10.54 25.30 -1.87
C VAL A 484 9.55 25.22 -0.71
N LEU A 485 9.10 26.37 -0.18
CA LEU A 485 8.20 26.39 0.98
C LEU A 485 6.82 25.79 0.66
N SER A 486 6.25 26.12 -0.50
CA SER A 486 4.96 25.59 -0.94
C SER A 486 5.02 24.09 -1.23
N TYR A 487 6.06 23.62 -1.93
CA TYR A 487 6.30 22.20 -2.18
C TYR A 487 6.50 21.42 -0.87
N LEU A 488 7.34 21.92 0.05
CA LEU A 488 7.56 21.27 1.34
C LEU A 488 6.26 21.19 2.16
N THR A 489 5.45 22.24 2.13
CA THR A 489 4.14 22.25 2.80
C THR A 489 3.21 21.21 2.18
N ALA A 490 3.10 21.15 0.86
CA ALA A 490 2.29 20.15 0.15
C ALA A 490 2.74 18.72 0.47
N SER A 491 4.05 18.45 0.40
CA SER A 491 4.62 17.13 0.69
C SER A 491 4.43 16.72 2.16
N LEU A 492 4.60 17.65 3.10
CA LEU A 492 4.35 17.37 4.53
C LEU A 492 2.89 17.06 4.81
N VAL A 493 1.98 17.85 4.27
CA VAL A 493 0.53 17.61 4.40
C VAL A 493 0.16 16.25 3.81
N GLN A 494 0.68 15.92 2.61
CA GLN A 494 0.45 14.63 1.97
C GLN A 494 0.95 13.47 2.85
N VAL A 495 2.22 13.50 3.31
CA VAL A 495 2.80 12.43 4.14
C VAL A 495 2.04 12.28 5.46
N MET A 496 1.69 13.38 6.13
CA MET A 496 0.92 13.32 7.37
C MET A 496 -0.48 12.71 7.16
N LEU A 497 -1.16 13.10 6.09
CA LEU A 497 -2.47 12.56 5.74
C LEU A 497 -2.40 11.07 5.41
N LEU A 498 -1.42 10.66 4.60
CA LEU A 498 -1.20 9.25 4.24
C LEU A 498 -0.87 8.37 5.44
N LEU A 499 0.04 8.82 6.32
CA LEU A 499 0.40 8.06 7.53
C LEU A 499 -0.80 7.91 8.48
N TYR A 500 -1.64 8.93 8.57
CA TYR A 500 -2.87 8.85 9.37
C TYR A 500 -3.89 7.89 8.77
N ILE A 501 -4.12 7.97 7.45
CA ILE A 501 -5.01 7.05 6.74
C ILE A 501 -4.49 5.60 6.85
N ALA A 502 -3.17 5.39 6.78
CA ALA A 502 -2.56 4.07 6.98
C ALA A 502 -2.89 3.46 8.34
N HIS A 503 -2.84 4.26 9.40
CA HIS A 503 -3.25 3.81 10.73
C HIS A 503 -4.70 3.32 10.70
N ILE A 504 -5.62 4.12 10.14
CA ILE A 504 -7.05 3.77 10.11
C ILE A 504 -7.30 2.52 9.27
N ILE A 505 -6.80 2.48 8.03
CA ILE A 505 -7.08 1.40 7.07
C ILE A 505 -6.52 0.08 7.58
N VAL A 506 -5.28 0.04 8.08
CA VAL A 506 -4.66 -1.20 8.56
C VAL A 506 -5.43 -1.78 9.75
N HIS A 507 -5.82 -0.96 10.73
CA HIS A 507 -6.60 -1.44 11.88
C HIS A 507 -8.05 -1.80 11.51
N ALA A 508 -8.66 -1.07 10.57
CA ALA A 508 -10.00 -1.38 10.07
C ALA A 508 -10.02 -2.72 9.31
N MET A 509 -9.06 -2.94 8.42
CA MET A 509 -8.88 -4.21 7.70
C MET A 509 -8.63 -5.36 8.67
N TRP A 510 -7.80 -5.14 9.69
CA TRP A 510 -7.55 -6.13 10.74
C TRP A 510 -8.83 -6.55 11.45
N LYS A 511 -9.69 -5.58 11.83
CA LYS A 511 -10.99 -5.85 12.45
C LYS A 511 -11.94 -6.63 11.54
N TRP A 512 -11.88 -6.37 10.24
CA TRP A 512 -12.70 -7.06 9.24
C TRP A 512 -12.12 -8.40 8.79
N LYS A 513 -11.05 -8.89 9.44
CA LYS A 513 -10.36 -10.14 9.08
C LYS A 513 -9.82 -10.13 7.64
N ILE A 514 -9.50 -8.94 7.13
CA ILE A 514 -8.82 -8.74 5.86
C ILE A 514 -7.34 -8.55 6.16
N ASP A 515 -6.49 -9.32 5.49
CA ASP A 515 -5.04 -9.19 5.64
C ASP A 515 -4.56 -7.84 5.06
N PRO A 516 -4.08 -6.91 5.93
CA PRO A 516 -3.68 -5.58 5.48
C PRO A 516 -2.42 -5.61 4.61
N ASP A 517 -1.58 -6.65 4.68
CA ASP A 517 -0.40 -6.78 3.79
C ASP A 517 -0.81 -6.93 2.32
N ASN A 518 -1.92 -7.62 2.06
CA ASN A 518 -2.41 -7.87 0.71
C ASN A 518 -3.34 -6.76 0.18
N SER A 519 -3.86 -5.90 1.05
CA SER A 519 -4.98 -5.01 0.70
C SER A 519 -4.74 -3.53 1.03
N ALA A 520 -4.02 -3.18 2.10
CA ALA A 520 -3.89 -1.79 2.53
C ALA A 520 -2.93 -0.99 1.64
N ILE A 521 -1.80 -1.60 1.27
CA ILE A 521 -0.75 -0.97 0.47
C ILE A 521 -1.31 -0.40 -0.85
N PRO A 522 -2.08 -1.16 -1.68
CA PRO A 522 -2.66 -0.63 -2.91
C PRO A 522 -3.51 0.63 -2.72
N TYR A 523 -4.32 0.69 -1.66
CA TYR A 523 -5.14 1.88 -1.40
C TYR A 523 -4.28 3.07 -0.99
N LEU A 524 -3.26 2.84 -0.17
CA LEU A 524 -2.43 3.91 0.38
C LEU A 524 -1.52 4.54 -0.67
N THR A 525 -0.93 3.73 -1.55
CA THR A 525 -0.13 4.22 -2.69
C THR A 525 -1.01 4.99 -3.68
N ALA A 526 -2.19 4.47 -4.02
CA ALA A 526 -3.10 5.16 -4.94
C ALA A 526 -3.66 6.47 -4.38
N LEU A 527 -3.99 6.51 -3.09
CA LEU A 527 -4.30 7.76 -2.40
C LEU A 527 -3.08 8.69 -2.40
N GLY A 528 -1.87 8.15 -2.31
CA GLY A 528 -0.63 8.89 -2.44
C GLY A 528 -0.50 9.57 -3.80
N ASP A 529 -0.81 8.88 -4.89
CA ASP A 529 -0.78 9.43 -6.24
C ASP A 529 -1.79 10.58 -6.41
N LEU A 530 -3.03 10.36 -5.96
CA LEU A 530 -4.09 11.36 -6.07
C LEU A 530 -3.81 12.59 -5.20
N LEU A 531 -3.49 12.38 -3.91
CA LEU A 531 -3.23 13.46 -2.97
C LEU A 531 -1.96 14.23 -3.34
N GLY A 532 -0.91 13.53 -3.77
CA GLY A 532 0.35 14.15 -4.18
C GLY A 532 0.16 15.01 -5.42
N SER A 533 -0.42 14.49 -6.50
CA SER A 533 -0.73 15.28 -7.70
C SER A 533 -1.61 16.49 -7.37
N SER A 534 -2.65 16.31 -6.54
CA SER A 534 -3.60 17.40 -6.20
C SER A 534 -2.98 18.49 -5.34
N LEU A 535 -2.25 18.12 -4.29
CA LEU A 535 -1.59 19.08 -3.40
C LEU A 535 -0.44 19.80 -4.12
N LEU A 536 0.25 19.11 -5.04
CA LEU A 536 1.25 19.72 -5.90
C LEU A 536 0.62 20.77 -6.83
N ALA A 537 -0.52 20.46 -7.45
CA ALA A 537 -1.23 21.42 -8.30
C ALA A 537 -1.66 22.67 -7.52
N VAL A 538 -2.14 22.50 -6.28
CA VAL A 538 -2.47 23.61 -5.38
C VAL A 538 -1.23 24.43 -5.02
N ALA A 539 -0.07 23.78 -4.80
CA ALA A 539 1.18 24.49 -4.55
C ALA A 539 1.59 25.35 -5.75
N TRP A 540 1.44 24.85 -6.99
CA TRP A 540 1.69 25.65 -8.20
C TRP A 540 0.71 26.80 -8.38
N LEU A 541 -0.58 26.59 -8.10
CA LEU A 541 -1.56 27.67 -8.11
C LEU A 541 -1.19 28.77 -7.11
N PHE A 542 -0.68 28.39 -5.94
CA PHE A 542 -0.19 29.33 -4.95
C PHE A 542 1.04 30.11 -5.46
N THR A 543 2.05 29.45 -6.00
CA THR A 543 3.24 30.14 -6.55
C THR A 543 2.87 31.08 -7.71
N MET A 544 1.92 30.67 -8.55
CA MET A 544 1.34 31.51 -9.60
C MET A 544 0.63 32.74 -9.04
N SER A 545 -0.16 32.59 -7.97
CA SER A 545 -0.87 33.72 -7.33
C SER A 545 0.06 34.76 -6.70
N VAL A 546 1.25 34.34 -6.26
CA VAL A 546 2.28 35.21 -5.67
C VAL A 546 3.20 35.81 -6.75
N GLY A 547 3.09 35.36 -8.01
CA GLY A 547 3.92 35.84 -9.12
C GLY A 547 5.37 35.31 -9.10
N MET A 548 5.68 34.31 -8.27
CA MET A 548 7.00 33.67 -8.18
C MET A 548 6.92 32.21 -8.66
N GLN A 549 6.59 32.05 -9.93
CA GLN A 549 6.45 30.74 -10.56
C GLN A 549 7.80 30.01 -10.64
N TYR A 550 7.74 28.68 -10.61
CA TYR A 550 8.92 27.85 -10.87
C TYR A 550 9.46 28.14 -12.28
N GLY A 551 10.77 28.37 -12.40
CA GLY A 551 11.43 28.70 -13.66
C GLY A 551 11.34 30.17 -14.10
N SER A 552 10.73 31.08 -13.32
CA SER A 552 10.60 32.50 -13.68
C SER A 552 11.95 33.22 -13.85
N GLY A 553 13.03 32.72 -13.23
CA GLY A 553 14.38 33.26 -13.38
C GLY A 553 15.08 32.93 -14.70
N MET A 554 14.54 32.02 -15.52
CA MET A 554 15.13 31.70 -16.84
C MET A 554 14.92 32.81 -17.87
N GLU A 555 13.81 33.55 -17.79
CA GLU A 555 13.57 34.69 -18.69
C GLU A 555 14.59 35.82 -18.47
N THR A 556 15.07 35.99 -17.24
CA THR A 556 16.12 36.98 -16.90
C THR A 556 17.54 36.55 -17.32
N LEU A 557 17.79 35.26 -17.53
CA LEU A 557 19.10 34.73 -17.94
C LEU A 557 19.25 34.62 -19.47
N ASN A 558 18.14 34.47 -20.19
CA ASN A 558 18.09 34.42 -21.66
C ASN A 558 17.77 35.77 -22.31
N ALA A 559 17.66 36.85 -21.54
CA ALA A 559 17.57 38.19 -22.10
C ALA A 559 18.88 38.50 -22.86
N PRO A 560 18.83 38.85 -24.16
CA PRO A 560 20.02 39.26 -24.86
C PRO A 560 20.52 40.56 -24.22
N ASN A 561 21.71 40.49 -23.61
CA ASN A 561 22.48 41.68 -23.24
C ASN A 561 22.89 42.47 -24.48
#